data_AF-A0A2S6MUJ4-F1
#
_entry.id   AF-A0A2S6MUJ4-F1
#
_cell.length_a   1.000
_cell.length_b   1.000
_cell.length_c   1.000
_cell.angle_alpha   90.00
_cell.angle_beta   90.00
_cell.angle_gamma   90.00
#
_symmetry.space_group_name_H-M   'P 1'
#
loop_
_entity.id
_entity.type
_entity.pdbx_description
1 polymer ?
#
loop_
_entity_poly.entity_id
_entity_poly.type
_entity_poly.pdbx_seq_one_letter_code
_entity_poly.pdbx_strand_id
1 'polypeptide(L)'
;MLVASALLAATSLAAEPRYSPPPSPGYLPQIVPMPPAPRIEIPPPPPRSQPTPPPLPLPLLRRHGGTSFPGGMTITVTKLLHDDRDKDVARSTAPIDRPKQAADQLAACWSPPLPPKKDTVEITLKFSFNGRGEIMGAPRTPYVKAAPGISADTVRESLRAAIKTCSPLRFTKSMAASAPGYPLSIRFIARRADD
;
A
#
# COMPACT_ATOMS: atom_id res chain seq x y z
N MET A 1 -110.37 8.42 -10.89
CA MET A 1 -109.29 8.80 -11.83
C MET A 1 -108.08 9.17 -10.97
N LEU A 2 -106.89 8.57 -11.01
CA LEU A 2 -106.19 7.74 -12.00
C LEU A 2 -105.56 6.50 -11.34
N VAL A 3 -105.35 5.47 -12.15
CA VAL A 3 -104.65 4.19 -11.86
C VAL A 3 -103.13 4.40 -11.94
N ALA A 4 -102.36 3.78 -11.05
CA ALA A 4 -100.91 3.65 -11.21
C ALA A 4 -100.46 2.23 -10.86
N SER A 5 -100.12 1.48 -11.91
CA SER A 5 -99.52 0.15 -11.87
C SER A 5 -98.02 0.24 -11.57
N ALA A 6 -97.53 -0.56 -10.63
CA ALA A 6 -96.10 -0.73 -10.39
C ALA A 6 -95.67 -2.14 -10.81
N LEU A 7 -94.85 -2.21 -11.85
CA LEU A 7 -94.20 -3.42 -12.36
C LEU A 7 -92.96 -3.75 -11.52
N LEU A 8 -92.92 -4.94 -10.92
CA LEU A 8 -91.73 -5.51 -10.28
C LEU A 8 -90.90 -6.25 -11.34
N ALA A 9 -89.71 -5.75 -11.64
CA ALA A 9 -88.74 -6.41 -12.49
C ALA A 9 -87.96 -7.47 -11.68
N ALA A 10 -88.09 -8.74 -12.05
CA ALA A 10 -87.29 -9.84 -11.53
C ALA A 10 -85.92 -9.86 -12.24
N THR A 11 -84.85 -9.57 -11.52
CA THR A 11 -83.47 -9.68 -12.03
C THR A 11 -82.98 -11.13 -11.89
N SER A 12 -82.86 -11.80 -13.03
CA SER A 12 -82.28 -13.14 -13.16
C SER A 12 -80.75 -13.07 -12.98
N LEU A 13 -80.20 -13.76 -11.97
CA LEU A 13 -78.75 -13.99 -11.88
C LEU A 13 -78.37 -15.07 -12.89
N ALA A 14 -77.75 -14.66 -13.99
CA ALA A 14 -77.12 -15.58 -14.94
C ALA A 14 -75.93 -16.26 -14.24
N ALA A 15 -75.97 -17.60 -14.17
CA ALA A 15 -74.88 -18.43 -13.70
C ALA A 15 -73.70 -18.34 -14.69
N GLU A 16 -72.52 -17.94 -14.23
CA GLU A 16 -71.32 -17.89 -15.04
C GLU A 16 -70.87 -19.30 -15.47
N PRO A 17 -70.45 -19.50 -16.74
CA PRO A 17 -69.92 -20.78 -17.18
C PRO A 17 -68.59 -21.05 -16.48
N ARG A 18 -68.50 -22.17 -15.74
CA ARG A 18 -67.23 -22.67 -15.19
C ARG A 18 -66.29 -23.01 -16.33
N TYR A 19 -65.30 -22.17 -16.57
CA TYR A 19 -64.21 -22.43 -17.49
C TYR A 19 -63.25 -23.44 -16.85
N SER A 20 -63.24 -24.68 -17.35
CA SER A 20 -62.19 -25.66 -17.01
C SER A 20 -61.00 -25.44 -17.95
N PRO A 21 -59.79 -25.18 -17.44
CA PRO A 21 -58.61 -25.07 -18.29
C PRO A 21 -58.27 -26.45 -18.91
N PRO A 22 -57.70 -26.48 -20.13
CA PRO A 22 -57.25 -27.73 -20.74
C PRO A 22 -56.08 -28.34 -19.94
N PRO A 23 -55.91 -29.68 -19.96
CA PRO A 23 -54.78 -30.33 -19.31
C PRO A 23 -53.46 -29.88 -19.95
N SER A 24 -52.47 -29.58 -19.11
CA SER A 24 -51.14 -29.16 -19.57
C SER A 24 -50.48 -30.26 -20.40
N PRO A 25 -49.83 -29.95 -21.54
CA PRO A 25 -49.07 -30.94 -22.28
C PRO A 25 -47.93 -31.47 -21.39
N GLY A 26 -47.83 -32.79 -21.31
CA GLY A 26 -46.83 -33.48 -20.49
C GLY A 26 -45.41 -33.03 -20.86
N TYR A 27 -44.64 -32.63 -19.85
CA TYR A 27 -43.25 -32.25 -20.03
C TYR A 27 -42.41 -33.53 -20.15
N LEU A 28 -42.00 -33.88 -21.38
CA LEU A 28 -40.94 -34.85 -21.60
C LEU A 28 -39.60 -34.10 -21.48
N PRO A 29 -38.74 -34.39 -20.47
CA PRO A 29 -37.44 -33.76 -20.40
C PRO A 29 -36.62 -34.23 -21.62
N GLN A 30 -36.32 -33.31 -22.52
CA GLN A 30 -35.33 -33.53 -23.58
C GLN A 30 -33.98 -33.73 -22.89
N ILE A 31 -33.49 -34.96 -22.80
CA ILE A 31 -32.14 -35.26 -22.33
C ILE A 31 -31.20 -34.74 -23.41
N VAL A 32 -30.68 -33.54 -23.24
CA VAL A 32 -29.65 -33.00 -24.13
C VAL A 32 -28.40 -33.86 -23.95
N PRO A 33 -27.85 -34.49 -25.02
CA PRO A 33 -26.62 -35.25 -24.89
C PRO A 33 -25.50 -34.34 -24.40
N MET A 34 -24.78 -34.82 -23.39
CA MET A 34 -23.68 -34.09 -22.77
C MET A 34 -22.62 -33.75 -23.83
N PRO A 35 -22.10 -32.51 -23.89
CA PRO A 35 -21.04 -32.18 -24.84
C PRO A 35 -19.80 -33.05 -24.58
N PRO A 36 -19.08 -33.49 -25.63
CA PRO A 36 -17.85 -34.26 -25.45
C PRO A 36 -16.83 -33.43 -24.65
N ALA A 37 -16.08 -34.10 -23.78
CA ALA A 37 -15.06 -33.44 -22.98
C ALA A 37 -14.06 -32.70 -23.89
N PRO A 38 -13.62 -31.49 -23.52
CA PRO A 38 -12.62 -30.76 -24.29
C PRO A 38 -11.34 -31.59 -24.36
N ARG A 39 -10.80 -31.74 -25.57
CA ARG A 39 -9.53 -32.44 -25.79
C ARG A 39 -8.42 -31.53 -25.28
N ILE A 40 -7.81 -31.88 -24.14
CA ILE A 40 -6.59 -31.20 -23.67
C ILE A 40 -5.46 -31.64 -24.59
N GLU A 41 -5.06 -30.78 -25.53
CA GLU A 41 -3.81 -30.96 -26.25
C GLU A 41 -2.66 -30.69 -25.29
N ILE A 42 -1.93 -31.74 -24.92
CA ILE A 42 -0.70 -31.62 -24.14
C ILE A 42 0.34 -31.05 -25.11
N PRO A 43 0.91 -29.85 -24.84
CA PRO A 43 1.95 -29.30 -25.71
C PRO A 43 3.14 -30.27 -25.75
N PRO A 44 3.80 -30.43 -26.91
CA PRO A 44 4.98 -31.28 -27.01
C PRO A 44 6.03 -30.81 -25.99
N PRO A 45 6.78 -31.75 -25.38
CA PRO A 45 7.84 -31.37 -24.45
C PRO A 45 8.83 -30.45 -25.17
N PRO A 46 9.39 -29.43 -24.48
CA PRO A 46 10.38 -28.56 -25.08
C PRO A 46 11.56 -29.41 -25.57
N PRO A 47 12.21 -29.02 -26.70
CA PRO A 47 13.40 -29.70 -27.16
C PRO A 47 14.45 -29.70 -26.04
N ARG A 48 15.18 -30.82 -25.89
CA ARG A 48 16.28 -30.91 -24.92
C ARG A 48 17.22 -29.73 -25.16
N SER A 49 17.36 -28.89 -24.13
CA SER A 49 18.32 -27.79 -24.12
C SER A 49 19.71 -28.35 -24.39
N GLN A 50 20.34 -27.90 -25.47
CA GLN A 50 21.78 -28.09 -25.65
C GLN A 50 22.51 -27.46 -24.45
N PRO A 51 23.62 -28.06 -23.97
CA PRO A 51 24.44 -27.45 -22.95
C PRO A 51 24.89 -26.08 -23.45
N THR A 52 24.39 -25.03 -22.81
CA THR A 52 24.82 -23.66 -23.10
C THR A 52 26.29 -23.57 -22.69
N PRO A 53 27.20 -23.04 -23.54
CA PRO A 53 28.56 -22.76 -23.10
C PRO A 53 28.50 -21.86 -21.86
N PRO A 54 29.38 -22.06 -20.86
CA PRO A 54 29.37 -21.24 -19.66
C PRO A 54 29.51 -19.76 -20.07
N PRO A 55 28.65 -18.87 -19.55
CA PRO A 55 28.77 -17.46 -19.87
C PRO A 55 30.14 -16.97 -19.41
N LEU A 56 30.78 -16.18 -20.27
CA LEU A 56 31.98 -15.42 -19.91
C LEU A 56 31.71 -14.67 -18.59
N PRO A 57 32.71 -14.55 -17.68
CA PRO A 57 32.51 -13.92 -16.39
C PRO A 57 32.14 -12.44 -16.61
N LEU A 58 30.85 -12.14 -16.44
CA LEU A 58 30.36 -10.78 -16.34
C LEU A 58 31.06 -10.10 -15.15
N PRO A 59 31.44 -8.82 -15.25
CA PRO A 59 31.90 -8.08 -14.08
C PRO A 59 30.80 -8.19 -13.04
N LEU A 60 31.18 -8.64 -11.84
CA LEU A 60 30.28 -8.91 -10.71
C LEU A 60 29.41 -7.68 -10.44
N LEU A 61 28.26 -7.59 -11.10
CA LEU A 61 27.11 -6.84 -10.61
C LEU A 61 26.70 -7.59 -9.36
N ARG A 62 27.29 -7.11 -8.27
CA ARG A 62 27.09 -7.53 -6.89
C ARG A 62 25.59 -7.73 -6.71
N ARG A 63 25.15 -8.98 -6.83
CA ARG A 63 23.84 -9.44 -6.41
C ARG A 63 23.81 -9.05 -4.94
N HIS A 64 23.20 -7.91 -4.62
CA HIS A 64 22.77 -7.60 -3.27
C HIS A 64 21.65 -8.58 -2.99
N GLY A 65 22.05 -9.84 -2.73
CA GLY A 65 21.32 -10.69 -1.83
C GLY A 65 21.08 -9.83 -0.61
N GLY A 66 19.80 -9.57 -0.34
CA GLY A 66 19.41 -8.98 0.92
C GLY A 66 20.01 -9.90 1.97
N THR A 67 21.09 -9.43 2.59
CA THR A 67 21.36 -9.82 3.95
C THR A 67 20.14 -9.34 4.71
N SER A 68 19.18 -10.25 4.86
CA SER A 68 18.24 -10.18 5.95
C SER A 68 19.13 -10.12 7.17
N PHE A 69 19.34 -8.90 7.68
CA PHE A 69 19.83 -8.73 9.03
C PHE A 69 18.96 -9.63 9.91
N PRO A 70 19.53 -10.48 10.77
CA PRO A 70 18.80 -10.99 11.90
C PRO A 70 18.49 -9.77 12.78
N GLY A 71 17.40 -9.08 12.46
CA GLY A 71 17.17 -7.72 12.92
C GLY A 71 16.26 -6.93 11.98
N GLY A 72 15.01 -7.38 11.81
CA GLY A 72 13.94 -6.56 11.23
C GLY A 72 13.58 -5.33 12.07
N MET A 73 14.48 -4.83 12.90
CA MET A 73 14.25 -3.66 13.74
C MET A 73 14.23 -2.41 12.87
N THR A 74 13.02 -1.90 12.68
CA THR A 74 12.80 -0.58 12.11
C THR A 74 12.71 0.42 13.25
N ILE A 75 13.66 1.36 13.30
CA ILE A 75 13.60 2.47 14.25
C ILE A 75 12.41 3.34 13.82
N THR A 76 11.42 3.50 14.68
CA THR A 76 10.28 4.37 14.39
C THR A 76 10.43 5.68 15.16
N VAL A 77 10.29 6.79 14.46
CA VAL A 77 10.37 8.13 15.02
C VAL A 77 9.14 8.92 14.58
N THR A 78 8.48 9.55 15.55
CA THR A 78 7.29 10.37 15.29
C THR A 78 7.63 11.84 15.48
N LYS A 79 7.37 12.65 14.46
CA LYS A 79 7.44 14.11 14.52
C LYS A 79 6.03 14.66 14.66
N LEU A 80 5.81 15.41 15.73
CA LEU A 80 4.61 16.23 15.89
C LEU A 80 4.82 17.53 15.13
N LEU A 81 3.79 17.94 14.38
CA LEU A 81 3.79 19.15 13.59
C LEU A 81 2.80 20.14 14.19
N HIS A 82 3.25 21.34 14.48
CA HIS A 82 2.40 22.44 14.93
C HIS A 82 1.90 23.24 13.73
N ASP A 83 0.77 23.92 13.89
CA ASP A 83 0.27 24.86 12.87
C ASP A 83 1.23 26.04 12.69
N ASP A 84 1.89 26.44 13.77
CA ASP A 84 3.06 27.33 13.74
C ASP A 84 4.33 26.52 13.43
N ARG A 85 4.73 26.53 12.15
CA ARG A 85 5.84 25.72 11.62
C ARG A 85 7.20 26.09 12.20
N ASP A 86 7.35 27.30 12.75
CA ASP A 86 8.61 27.71 13.38
C ASP A 86 8.89 26.89 14.64
N LYS A 87 7.85 26.37 15.29
CA LYS A 87 7.96 25.46 16.45
C LYS A 87 8.47 24.06 16.08
N ASP A 88 8.39 23.68 14.81
CA ASP A 88 8.79 22.35 14.34
C ASP A 88 10.28 22.28 13.96
N VAL A 89 10.97 23.43 13.96
CA VAL A 89 12.39 23.54 13.62
C VAL A 89 13.24 23.36 14.87
N ALA A 90 13.68 22.13 15.10
CA ALA A 90 14.69 21.84 16.11
C ALA A 90 15.83 21.04 15.46
N ARG A 91 16.99 21.66 15.23
CA ARG A 91 18.21 20.95 14.87
C ARG A 91 19.12 20.96 16.08
N SER A 92 19.61 19.80 16.50
CA SER A 92 20.62 19.74 17.57
C SER A 92 21.96 19.31 16.96
N THR A 93 23.01 20.02 17.37
CA THR A 93 24.39 19.74 16.96
C THR A 93 25.12 18.86 17.95
N ALA A 94 24.37 18.19 18.85
CA ALA A 94 24.92 17.29 19.84
C ALA A 94 25.61 16.08 19.15
N PRO A 95 26.73 15.59 19.69
CA PRO A 95 27.36 14.36 19.21
C PRO A 95 26.39 13.17 19.27
N ILE A 96 26.37 12.38 18.21
CA ILE A 96 25.54 11.19 18.05
C ILE A 96 26.39 9.97 18.35
N ASP A 97 25.99 9.23 19.37
CA ASP A 97 26.65 8.00 19.83
C ASP A 97 25.81 6.75 19.58
N ARG A 98 24.54 6.91 19.20
CA ARG A 98 23.58 5.80 19.00
C ARG A 98 22.78 5.94 17.70
N PRO A 99 22.43 4.83 17.02
CA PRO A 99 21.58 4.88 15.82
C PRO A 99 20.24 5.60 16.03
N LYS A 100 19.61 5.45 17.21
CA LYS A 100 18.36 6.16 17.53
C LYS A 100 18.55 7.68 17.51
N GLN A 101 19.67 8.20 18.04
CA GLN A 101 19.94 9.63 18.03
C GLN A 101 20.14 10.17 16.61
N ALA A 102 20.72 9.36 15.70
CA ALA A 102 20.77 9.70 14.28
C ALA A 102 19.36 9.78 13.66
N ALA A 103 18.48 8.83 13.98
CA ALA A 103 17.09 8.84 13.53
C ALA A 103 16.32 10.06 14.07
N ASP A 104 16.49 10.37 15.36
CA ASP A 104 15.87 11.53 16.01
C ASP A 104 16.36 12.84 15.36
N GLN A 105 17.67 12.98 15.07
CA GLN A 105 18.21 14.16 14.37
C GLN A 105 17.67 14.32 12.96
N LEU A 106 17.62 13.23 12.18
CA LEU A 106 17.05 13.26 10.84
C LEU A 106 15.56 13.62 10.87
N ALA A 107 14.81 13.08 11.84
CA ALA A 107 13.40 13.43 12.02
C ALA A 107 13.23 14.91 12.38
N ALA A 108 14.03 15.42 13.31
CA ALA A 108 13.97 16.81 13.73
C ALA A 108 14.30 17.78 12.58
N CYS A 109 15.26 17.41 11.73
CA CYS A 109 15.59 18.13 10.49
C CYS A 109 14.53 18.05 9.39
N TRP A 110 13.79 16.94 9.32
CA TRP A 110 12.81 16.71 8.28
C TRP A 110 11.65 17.70 8.38
N SER A 111 11.35 18.37 7.27
CA SER A 111 10.16 19.22 7.12
C SER A 111 9.13 18.49 6.25
N PRO A 112 8.33 17.59 6.83
CA PRO A 112 7.29 16.88 6.10
C PRO A 112 6.19 17.84 5.62
N PRO A 113 5.49 17.52 4.51
CA PRO A 113 4.25 18.20 4.16
C PRO A 113 3.23 18.02 5.28
N LEU A 114 2.46 19.07 5.57
CA LEU A 114 1.52 19.11 6.69
C LEU A 114 0.27 18.26 6.36
N PRO A 115 0.02 17.14 7.05
CA PRO A 115 -1.17 16.32 6.78
C PRO A 115 -2.44 17.01 7.30
N PRO A 116 -3.62 16.61 6.79
CA PRO A 116 -4.90 16.93 7.41
C PRO A 116 -4.96 16.48 8.88
N LYS A 117 -5.88 17.07 9.66
CA LYS A 117 -6.11 16.64 11.05
C LYS A 117 -6.49 15.16 11.08
N LYS A 118 -5.95 14.39 12.05
CA LYS A 118 -6.13 12.93 12.22
C LYS A 118 -5.45 12.04 11.17
N ASP A 119 -4.83 12.60 10.15
CA ASP A 119 -4.02 11.86 9.17
C ASP A 119 -2.53 11.89 9.52
N THR A 120 -1.78 11.01 8.85
CA THR A 120 -0.34 10.86 9.03
C THR A 120 0.36 10.78 7.68
N VAL A 121 1.53 11.42 7.57
CA VAL A 121 2.49 11.13 6.51
C VAL A 121 3.53 10.16 7.07
N GLU A 122 3.80 9.08 6.35
CA GLU A 122 4.77 8.09 6.78
C GLU A 122 5.70 7.69 5.65
N ILE A 123 6.95 7.44 5.99
CA ILE A 123 7.96 7.00 5.04
C ILE A 123 9.00 6.14 5.75
N THR A 124 9.32 4.99 5.17
CA THR A 124 10.40 4.13 5.64
C THR A 124 11.59 4.26 4.71
N LEU A 125 12.76 4.55 5.26
CA LEU A 125 14.03 4.56 4.54
C LEU A 125 14.94 3.45 5.01
N LYS A 126 15.68 2.87 4.06
CA LYS A 126 16.76 1.93 4.28
C LYS A 126 18.04 2.45 3.65
N PHE A 127 19.07 2.67 4.46
CA PHE A 127 20.36 3.20 4.03
C PHE A 127 21.44 2.87 5.07
N SER A 128 22.70 3.16 4.77
CA SER A 128 23.82 3.01 5.70
C SER A 128 24.56 4.34 5.82
N PHE A 129 25.27 4.54 6.93
CA PHE A 129 26.15 5.70 7.10
C PHE A 129 27.61 5.30 6.87
N ASN A 130 28.45 6.24 6.44
CA ASN A 130 29.89 6.08 6.52
C ASN A 130 30.41 6.54 7.89
N GLY A 131 31.73 6.42 8.13
CA GLY A 131 32.36 6.84 9.37
C GLY A 131 32.40 8.36 9.57
N ARG A 132 32.02 9.15 8.56
CA ARG A 132 31.89 10.61 8.65
C ARG A 132 30.47 11.06 8.98
N GLY A 133 29.52 10.11 9.12
CA GLY A 133 28.12 10.42 9.36
C GLY A 133 27.34 10.84 8.10
N GLU A 134 27.89 10.62 6.91
CA GLU A 134 27.19 10.83 5.64
C GLU A 134 26.40 9.59 5.26
N ILE A 135 25.27 9.78 4.58
CA ILE A 135 24.49 8.65 4.05
C ILE A 135 25.19 8.10 2.81
N MET A 136 25.41 6.78 2.81
CA MET A 136 26.04 6.07 1.71
C MET A 136 25.01 5.57 0.70
N GLY A 137 25.22 5.96 -0.56
CA GLY A 137 24.39 5.56 -1.69
C GLY A 137 23.01 6.21 -1.68
N ALA A 138 22.18 5.84 -2.66
CA ALA A 138 20.80 6.30 -2.70
C ALA A 138 19.96 5.59 -1.62
N PRO A 139 19.29 6.32 -0.71
CA PRO A 139 18.39 5.72 0.26
C PRO A 139 17.28 4.96 -0.44
N ARG A 140 17.05 3.71 -0.03
CA ARG A 140 15.92 2.92 -0.53
C ARG A 140 14.67 3.27 0.26
N THR A 141 13.55 3.42 -0.42
CA THR A 141 12.26 3.77 0.20
C THR A 141 11.28 2.60 0.05
N PRO A 142 11.34 1.57 0.92
CA PRO A 142 10.45 0.42 0.83
C PRO A 142 8.97 0.72 1.13
N TYR A 143 8.66 1.86 1.76
CA TYR A 143 7.29 2.22 2.12
C TYR A 143 7.10 3.73 2.14
N VAL A 144 5.96 4.19 1.62
CA VAL A 144 5.47 5.57 1.73
C VAL A 144 3.95 5.51 1.88
N LYS A 145 3.43 6.26 2.85
CA LYS A 145 2.01 6.58 2.99
C LYS A 145 1.88 8.09 2.98
N ALA A 146 1.28 8.60 1.92
CA ALA A 146 0.91 10.00 1.84
C ALA A 146 -0.50 10.20 2.40
N ALA A 147 -0.74 11.36 3.01
CA ALA A 147 -2.08 11.75 3.43
C ALA A 147 -2.90 12.30 2.24
N PRO A 148 -4.23 12.41 2.34
CA PRO A 148 -5.06 13.00 1.29
C PRO A 148 -4.56 14.38 0.84
N GLY A 149 -4.51 14.61 -0.47
CA GLY A 149 -4.00 15.86 -1.05
C GLY A 149 -2.47 15.99 -1.10
N ILE A 150 -1.71 15.01 -0.60
CA ILE A 150 -0.25 14.97 -0.67
C ILE A 150 0.18 13.83 -1.60
N SER A 151 1.12 14.10 -2.50
CA SER A 151 1.69 13.04 -3.35
C SER A 151 2.80 12.27 -2.61
N ALA A 152 2.97 10.99 -2.93
CA ALA A 152 4.07 10.19 -2.37
C ALA A 152 5.46 10.77 -2.75
N ASP A 153 5.58 11.41 -3.91
CA ASP A 153 6.84 12.02 -4.35
C ASP A 153 7.17 13.29 -3.59
N THR A 154 6.18 14.09 -3.21
CA THR A 154 6.36 15.22 -2.28
C THR A 154 6.94 14.74 -0.95
N VAL A 155 6.44 13.61 -0.42
CA VAL A 155 6.96 13.02 0.82
C VAL A 155 8.42 12.58 0.63
N ARG A 156 8.74 11.88 -0.46
CA ARG A 156 10.12 11.46 -0.75
C ARG A 156 11.08 12.63 -0.92
N GLU A 157 10.67 13.67 -1.63
CA GLU A 157 11.48 14.88 -1.85
C GLU A 157 11.78 15.61 -0.55
N SER A 158 10.76 15.79 0.30
CA SER A 158 10.94 16.45 1.60
C SER A 158 12.00 15.77 2.47
N LEU A 159 12.05 14.43 2.44
CA LEU A 159 13.02 13.67 3.22
C LEU A 159 14.41 13.65 2.57
N ARG A 160 14.49 13.61 1.22
CA ARG A 160 15.76 13.74 0.51
C ARG A 160 16.41 15.11 0.76
N ALA A 161 15.61 16.17 0.74
CA ALA A 161 16.06 17.53 1.07
C ALA A 161 16.59 17.61 2.51
N ALA A 162 15.89 16.98 3.47
CA ALA A 162 16.33 16.92 4.85
C ALA A 162 17.68 16.19 4.99
N ILE A 163 17.82 15.02 4.35
CA ILE A 163 19.07 14.25 4.34
C ILE A 163 20.21 15.08 3.76
N LYS A 164 20.01 15.72 2.60
CA LYS A 164 21.02 16.55 1.95
C LYS A 164 21.46 17.73 2.83
N THR A 165 20.54 18.30 3.60
CA THR A 165 20.80 19.50 4.41
C THR A 165 21.37 19.16 5.80
N CYS A 166 21.09 17.97 6.32
CA CYS A 166 21.47 17.57 7.68
C CYS A 166 22.59 16.53 7.75
N SER A 167 23.06 16.06 6.61
CA SER A 167 24.31 15.30 6.53
C SER A 167 25.48 16.23 6.22
N PRO A 168 26.69 15.95 6.75
CA PRO A 168 27.05 14.85 7.64
C PRO A 168 26.50 15.01 9.07
N LEU A 169 26.10 13.90 9.69
CA LEU A 169 25.76 13.83 11.10
C LEU A 169 27.02 13.84 11.98
N ARG A 170 26.97 14.50 13.14
CA ARG A 170 28.10 14.62 14.06
C ARG A 170 28.29 13.35 14.89
N PHE A 171 28.87 12.32 14.31
CA PHE A 171 29.13 11.06 15.01
C PHE A 171 30.26 11.18 16.04
N THR A 172 30.11 10.50 17.17
CA THR A 172 31.22 10.21 18.09
C THR A 172 32.21 9.25 17.44
N LYS A 173 33.42 9.13 18.00
CA LYS A 173 34.44 8.20 17.49
C LYS A 173 33.95 6.74 17.52
N SER A 174 33.25 6.35 18.59
CA SER A 174 32.60 5.04 18.73
C SER A 174 31.58 4.79 17.63
N MET A 175 30.64 5.73 17.43
CA MET A 175 29.61 5.61 16.39
C MET A 175 30.22 5.59 14.98
N ALA A 176 31.22 6.43 14.71
CA ALA A 176 31.93 6.49 13.44
C ALA A 176 32.64 5.16 13.09
N ALA A 177 33.16 4.46 14.10
CA ALA A 177 33.78 3.15 13.91
C ALA A 177 32.75 2.03 13.68
N SER A 178 31.56 2.13 14.27
CA SER A 178 30.53 1.10 14.18
C SER A 178 29.51 1.29 13.06
N ALA A 179 29.35 2.50 12.51
CA ALA A 179 28.31 2.78 11.51
C ALA A 179 28.54 2.16 10.11
N PRO A 180 29.78 2.15 9.56
CA PRO A 180 30.03 1.60 8.23
C PRO A 180 29.60 0.15 8.08
N GLY A 181 28.92 -0.16 6.98
CA GLY A 181 28.49 -1.53 6.66
C GLY A 181 27.20 -2.00 7.35
N TYR A 182 26.61 -1.18 8.22
CA TYR A 182 25.34 -1.47 8.88
C TYR A 182 24.20 -0.65 8.27
N PRO A 183 23.33 -1.25 7.44
CA PRO A 183 22.11 -0.61 6.98
C PRO A 183 21.11 -0.48 8.13
N LEU A 184 20.56 0.72 8.26
CA LEU A 184 19.50 1.06 9.19
C LEU A 184 18.18 1.13 8.42
N SER A 185 17.11 0.68 9.06
CA SER A 185 15.73 0.87 8.61
C SER A 185 15.07 1.86 9.57
N ILE A 186 14.62 3.01 9.05
CA ILE A 186 13.98 4.06 9.85
C ILE A 186 12.61 4.37 9.25
N ARG A 187 11.56 4.29 10.06
CA ARG A 187 10.21 4.75 9.72
C ARG A 187 9.97 6.10 10.38
N PHE A 188 9.78 7.10 9.55
CA PHE A 188 9.39 8.44 9.99
C PHE A 188 7.88 8.56 9.88
N ILE A 189 7.25 9.02 10.96
CA ILE A 189 5.82 9.29 11.05
C ILE A 189 5.67 10.77 11.37
N ALA A 190 4.93 11.51 10.56
CA ALA A 190 4.61 12.89 10.79
C ALA A 190 3.10 13.04 10.95
N ARG A 191 2.68 13.69 12.03
CA ARG A 191 1.27 13.97 12.30
C ARG A 191 1.14 15.34 12.94
N ARG A 192 0.00 15.98 12.74
CA ARG A 192 -0.30 17.24 13.44
C ARG A 192 -0.41 16.97 14.95
N ALA A 193 0.07 17.90 15.77
CA ALA A 193 -0.20 17.89 17.21
C ALA A 193 -1.72 18.01 17.42
N ASP A 194 -2.25 17.24 18.37
CA ASP A 194 -3.62 17.42 18.82
C ASP A 194 -3.55 18.55 19.86
N ASP A 195 -4.06 19.73 19.53
CA ASP A 195 -4.17 20.88 20.45
C ASP A 195 -5.27 20.66 21.50
#